data_AF-A0A926ARM6-F1
#
_entry.id   AF-A0A926ARM6-F1
#
_cell.length_a   1.000
_cell.length_b   1.000
_cell.length_c   1.000
_cell.angle_alpha   90.00
_cell.angle_beta   90.00
_cell.angle_gamma   90.00
#
_symmetry.space_group_name_H-M   'P 1'
#
loop_
_entity.id
_entity.type
_entity.pdbx_description
1 polymer ?
#
loop_
_entity_poly.entity_id
_entity_poly.type
_entity_poly.pdbx_seq_one_letter_code
_entity_poly.pdbx_strand_id
1 'polypeptide(L)'
;MKKSILFLFICLTNSVFAQMEISYNALIIPKELTANADAVLRNYEEIYEVEAAGKAIHKVKRVYTIFNKDGERYGEFALGYDKSSPIRVLEGRIFDAMGNQIGKLKKSDIKDQAAFDGVSFVSDARYKSAGFGASTYPYTV
;
A
#
# COMPACT_ATOMS: atom_id res chain seq x y z
N MET A 1 21.04 33.50 -38.13
CA MET A 1 21.79 32.46 -37.37
C MET A 1 21.82 32.72 -35.87
N LYS A 2 22.13 33.93 -35.37
CA LYS A 2 22.18 34.23 -33.91
C LYS A 2 20.84 34.04 -33.15
N LYS A 3 19.69 34.35 -33.79
CA LYS A 3 18.36 34.15 -33.17
C LYS A 3 17.95 32.67 -33.06
N SER A 4 18.49 31.79 -33.91
CA SER A 4 18.24 30.34 -33.86
C SER A 4 18.99 29.69 -32.69
N ILE A 5 20.20 30.17 -32.39
CA ILE A 5 21.00 29.71 -31.23
C ILE A 5 20.34 30.12 -29.90
N LEU A 6 19.72 31.31 -29.85
CA LEU A 6 19.01 31.78 -28.65
C LEU A 6 17.75 30.94 -28.35
N PHE A 7 17.06 30.45 -29.38
CA PHE A 7 15.88 29.61 -29.21
C PHE A 7 16.24 28.19 -28.70
N LEU A 8 17.42 27.67 -29.07
CA LEU A 8 17.92 26.38 -28.60
C LEU A 8 18.29 26.41 -27.10
N PHE A 9 18.75 27.56 -26.59
CA PHE A 9 19.13 27.70 -25.18
C PHE A 9 17.93 27.75 -24.22
N ILE A 10 16.77 28.24 -24.68
CA ILE A 10 15.53 28.29 -23.89
C ILE A 10 14.92 26.90 -23.66
N CYS A 11 15.07 25.96 -24.60
CA CYS A 11 14.57 24.59 -24.43
C CYS A 11 15.35 23.75 -23.40
N LEU A 12 16.62 24.07 -23.14
CA LEU A 12 17.48 23.33 -22.19
C LEU A 12 17.18 23.61 -20.71
N THR A 13 16.38 24.65 -20.40
CA THR A 13 16.08 25.05 -19.01
C THR A 13 14.75 24.50 -18.48
N ASN A 14 13.99 23.76 -19.30
CA ASN A 14 12.80 23.08 -18.83
C ASN A 14 13.20 21.74 -18.19
N SER A 15 13.70 21.80 -16.96
CA SER A 15 13.66 20.65 -16.06
C SER A 15 12.19 20.37 -15.75
N VAL A 16 11.54 19.59 -16.60
CA VAL A 16 10.21 19.06 -16.33
C VAL A 16 10.36 18.14 -15.13
N PHE A 17 9.87 18.56 -13.96
CA PHE A 17 9.61 17.67 -12.83
C PHE A 17 8.47 16.73 -13.22
N ALA A 18 8.77 15.74 -14.05
CA ALA A 18 7.82 14.73 -14.45
C ALA A 18 7.74 13.70 -13.32
N GLN A 19 6.59 13.68 -12.65
CA GLN A 19 6.19 12.75 -11.60
C GLN A 19 7.05 12.84 -10.33
N MET A 20 6.48 13.47 -9.31
CA MET A 20 6.94 13.29 -7.94
C MET A 20 6.67 11.81 -7.60
N GLU A 21 7.63 10.94 -7.89
CA GLU A 21 7.59 9.56 -7.46
C GLU A 21 7.43 9.59 -5.94
N ILE A 22 6.34 9.04 -5.42
CA ILE A 22 6.15 8.91 -3.97
C ILE A 22 7.25 7.97 -3.50
N SER A 23 8.35 8.56 -3.03
CA SER A 23 9.46 7.81 -2.49
C SER A 23 9.00 7.17 -1.19
N TYR A 24 9.03 5.83 -1.14
CA TYR A 24 8.78 5.06 0.07
C TYR A 24 10.02 4.92 0.96
N ASN A 25 11.01 5.79 0.76
CA ASN A 25 12.16 5.91 1.64
C ASN A 25 11.68 6.21 3.07
N ALA A 26 12.13 5.44 4.04
CA ALA A 26 11.74 5.60 5.43
C ALA A 26 12.43 6.82 6.09
N LEU A 27 13.60 7.22 5.58
CA LEU A 27 14.43 8.28 6.14
C LEU A 27 13.88 9.69 5.89
N ILE A 28 12.97 9.84 4.91
CA ILE A 28 12.33 11.14 4.61
C ILE A 28 11.10 11.42 5.48
N ILE A 29 10.67 10.45 6.30
CA ILE A 29 9.54 10.66 7.21
C ILE A 29 10.00 11.67 8.29
N PRO A 30 9.22 12.75 8.54
CA PRO A 30 9.53 13.71 9.59
C PRO A 30 9.80 13.04 10.93
N LYS A 31 10.84 13.50 11.65
CA LYS A 31 11.28 12.88 12.92
C LYS A 31 10.20 12.92 13.99
N GLU A 32 9.32 13.91 13.93
CA GLU A 32 8.19 14.08 14.83
C GLU A 32 7.18 12.93 14.71
N LEU A 33 7.07 12.33 13.51
CA LEU A 33 6.18 11.20 13.25
C LEU A 33 6.84 9.85 13.59
N THR A 34 8.18 9.80 13.67
CA THR A 34 8.93 8.56 13.94
C THR A 34 9.39 8.45 15.40
N ALA A 35 9.38 9.56 16.15
CA ALA A 35 9.73 9.56 17.57
C ALA A 35 8.79 8.62 18.37
N ASN A 36 9.34 7.50 18.84
CA ASN A 36 8.63 6.45 19.59
C ASN A 36 7.48 5.77 18.83
N ALA A 37 7.47 5.83 17.50
CA ALA A 37 6.47 5.15 16.69
C ALA A 37 6.97 3.77 16.22
N ASP A 38 6.16 2.74 16.45
CA ASP A 38 6.44 1.39 15.94
C ASP A 38 6.14 1.26 14.44
N ALA A 39 5.20 2.05 13.95
CA ALA A 39 4.86 2.20 12.53
C ALA A 39 4.22 3.57 12.24
N VAL A 40 4.31 4.02 10.99
CA VAL A 40 3.68 5.24 10.49
C VAL A 40 2.82 4.91 9.27
N LEU A 41 1.55 5.31 9.33
CA LEU A 41 0.63 5.32 8.19
C LEU A 41 0.99 6.49 7.26
N ARG A 42 1.58 6.18 6.10
CA ARG A 42 1.98 7.20 5.12
C ARG A 42 0.84 7.62 4.21
N ASN A 43 -0.05 6.69 3.89
CA ASN A 43 -1.17 6.92 2.99
C ASN A 43 -2.31 5.99 3.34
N TYR A 44 -3.51 6.56 3.41
CA TYR A 44 -4.76 5.82 3.47
C TYR A 44 -5.72 6.41 2.45
N GLU A 45 -6.13 5.58 1.50
CA GLU A 45 -7.10 5.92 0.48
C GLU A 45 -8.21 4.88 0.48
N GLU A 46 -9.44 5.35 0.51
CA GLU A 46 -10.63 4.53 0.53
C GLU A 46 -11.66 5.15 -0.42
N ILE A 47 -12.05 4.39 -1.44
CA ILE A 47 -12.90 4.86 -2.53
C ILE A 47 -14.10 3.93 -2.65
N TYR A 48 -15.28 4.53 -2.64
CA TYR A 48 -16.54 3.88 -2.97
C TYR A 48 -17.07 4.39 -4.30
N GLU A 49 -17.14 3.52 -5.29
CA GLU A 49 -17.62 3.83 -6.64
C GLU A 49 -18.95 3.12 -6.85
N VAL A 50 -20.05 3.88 -6.89
CA VAL A 50 -21.40 3.34 -7.11
C VAL A 50 -21.65 3.25 -8.61
N GLU A 51 -21.72 2.02 -9.14
CA GLU A 51 -21.95 1.79 -10.57
C GLU A 51 -23.45 1.78 -10.89
N ALA A 52 -24.27 1.25 -9.99
CA ALA A 52 -25.74 1.17 -10.12
C ALA A 52 -26.39 0.91 -8.76
N ALA A 53 -27.72 0.93 -8.71
CA ALA A 53 -28.46 0.47 -7.53
C ALA A 53 -28.05 -0.97 -7.16
N GLY A 54 -27.59 -1.16 -5.93
CA GLY A 54 -27.12 -2.47 -5.44
C GLY A 54 -25.74 -2.91 -5.94
N LYS A 55 -25.01 -2.07 -6.69
CA LYS A 55 -23.67 -2.41 -7.20
C LYS A 55 -22.68 -1.29 -6.94
N ALA A 56 -21.68 -1.57 -6.11
CA ALA A 56 -20.58 -0.67 -5.81
C ALA A 56 -19.23 -1.39 -5.83
N ILE A 57 -18.16 -0.64 -6.05
CA ILE A 57 -16.78 -1.07 -5.90
C ILE A 57 -16.16 -0.32 -4.72
N HIS A 58 -15.63 -1.09 -3.78
CA HIS A 58 -14.86 -0.57 -2.66
C HIS A 58 -13.38 -0.84 -2.91
N LYS A 59 -12.57 0.22 -2.95
CA LYS A 59 -11.12 0.15 -3.14
C LYS A 59 -10.46 0.71 -1.89
N VAL A 60 -9.52 -0.03 -1.32
CA VAL A 60 -8.76 0.39 -0.14
C VAL A 60 -7.27 0.26 -0.44
N LYS A 61 -6.52 1.32 -0.18
CA LYS A 61 -5.06 1.35 -0.25
C LYS A 61 -4.52 1.89 1.08
N ARG A 62 -3.59 1.15 1.66
CA ARG A 62 -2.87 1.52 2.89
C ARG A 62 -1.38 1.40 2.60
N VAL A 63 -0.61 2.35 3.12
CA VAL A 63 0.85 2.30 3.08
C VAL A 63 1.40 2.55 4.46
N TYR A 64 2.08 1.57 5.03
CA TYR A 64 2.71 1.67 6.34
C TYR A 64 4.22 1.54 6.23
N THR A 65 4.97 2.41 6.90
CA THR A 65 6.38 2.15 7.23
C THR A 65 6.46 1.61 8.65
N ILE A 66 7.12 0.48 8.84
CA ILE A 66 7.23 -0.22 10.12
C ILE A 66 8.68 -0.14 10.58
N PHE A 67 8.90 0.29 11.83
CA PHE A 67 10.22 0.62 12.37
C PHE A 67 10.80 -0.46 13.28
N ASN A 68 9.97 -1.32 13.84
CA ASN A 68 10.39 -2.37 14.76
C ASN A 68 9.37 -3.53 14.78
N LYS A 69 9.70 -4.56 15.56
CA LYS A 69 8.89 -5.77 15.73
C LYS A 69 7.51 -5.50 16.34
N ASP A 70 7.38 -4.50 17.21
CA ASP A 70 6.10 -4.18 17.85
C ASP A 70 5.09 -3.60 16.84
N GLY A 71 5.58 -3.06 15.72
CA GLY A 71 4.79 -2.55 14.60
C GLY A 71 4.44 -3.60 13.54
N GLU A 72 4.94 -4.84 13.65
CA GLU A 72 4.81 -5.88 12.61
C GLU A 72 3.35 -6.19 12.24
N ARG A 73 2.41 -6.06 13.20
CA ARG A 73 0.97 -6.23 12.99
C ARG A 73 0.38 -5.30 11.93
N TYR A 74 0.98 -4.12 11.70
CA TYR A 74 0.54 -3.18 10.66
C TYR A 74 1.05 -3.58 9.28
N GLY A 75 2.02 -4.49 9.21
CA GLY A 75 2.55 -5.06 7.98
C GLY A 75 1.73 -6.23 7.44
N GLU A 76 0.79 -6.73 8.24
CA GLU A 76 -0.19 -7.72 7.83
C GLU A 76 -1.48 -7.02 7.38
N PHE A 77 -2.10 -7.59 6.37
CA PHE A 77 -3.38 -7.13 5.86
C PHE A 77 -4.38 -8.27 5.93
N ALA A 78 -5.55 -7.99 6.52
CA ALA A 78 -6.68 -8.91 6.56
C ALA A 78 -7.96 -8.18 6.11
N LEU A 79 -8.69 -8.78 5.17
CA LEU A 79 -10.01 -8.30 4.74
C LEU A 79 -11.04 -9.41 4.83
N GLY A 80 -12.14 -9.10 5.51
CA GLY A 80 -13.35 -9.90 5.48
C GLY A 80 -14.07 -9.76 4.14
N TYR A 81 -14.72 -10.84 3.70
CA TYR A 81 -15.56 -10.87 2.52
C TYR A 81 -16.59 -11.99 2.62
N ASP A 82 -17.65 -11.87 1.83
CA ASP A 82 -18.66 -12.92 1.68
C ASP A 82 -19.07 -13.06 0.20
N LYS A 83 -20.12 -13.85 -0.07
CA LYS A 83 -20.64 -14.04 -1.43
C LYS A 83 -21.20 -12.75 -2.06
N SER A 84 -21.66 -11.80 -1.26
CA SER A 84 -22.21 -10.51 -1.72
C SER A 84 -21.13 -9.45 -1.96
N SER A 85 -19.97 -9.60 -1.32
CA SER A 85 -18.86 -8.64 -1.31
C SER A 85 -17.51 -9.28 -1.66
N PRO A 86 -17.35 -9.96 -2.81
CA PRO A 86 -16.13 -10.70 -3.10
C PRO A 86 -14.91 -9.79 -3.29
N ILE A 87 -13.78 -10.19 -2.71
CA ILE A 87 -12.47 -9.55 -2.98
C ILE A 87 -12.02 -9.94 -4.39
N ARG A 88 -12.05 -8.98 -5.32
CA ARG A 88 -11.65 -9.19 -6.73
C ARG A 88 -10.14 -9.17 -6.91
N VAL A 89 -9.48 -8.22 -6.24
CA VAL A 89 -8.04 -7.97 -6.36
C VAL A 89 -7.48 -7.75 -4.96
N LEU A 90 -6.38 -8.44 -4.67
CA LEU A 90 -5.57 -8.21 -3.48
C LEU A 90 -4.11 -8.15 -3.93
N GLU A 91 -3.51 -6.98 -3.81
CA GLU A 91 -2.14 -6.70 -4.19
C GLU A 91 -1.40 -6.10 -3.01
N GLY A 92 -0.10 -6.34 -2.96
CA GLY A 92 0.79 -5.75 -1.98
C GLY A 92 2.20 -5.67 -2.55
N ARG A 93 3.00 -4.74 -2.03
CA ARG A 93 4.41 -4.60 -2.36
C ARG A 93 5.17 -4.33 -1.07
N ILE A 94 6.44 -4.72 -1.02
CA ILE A 94 7.31 -4.41 0.11
C ILE A 94 8.53 -3.66 -0.40
N PHE A 95 8.92 -2.63 0.34
CA PHE A 95 10.06 -1.76 0.07
C PHE A 95 11.03 -1.76 1.24
N ASP A 96 12.33 -1.67 0.95
CA ASP A 96 13.37 -1.50 1.96
C ASP A 96 13.38 -0.08 2.56
N ALA A 97 14.27 0.16 3.53
CA ALA A 97 14.42 1.47 4.19
C ALA A 97 14.77 2.61 3.21
N MET A 98 15.41 2.30 2.08
CA MET A 98 15.76 3.28 1.04
C MET A 98 14.61 3.54 0.06
N GLY A 99 13.54 2.74 0.11
CA GLY A 99 12.39 2.83 -0.78
C GLY A 99 12.50 1.95 -2.02
N ASN A 100 13.48 1.03 -2.10
CA ASN A 100 13.58 0.10 -3.22
C ASN A 100 12.58 -1.04 -3.03
N GLN A 101 11.85 -1.40 -4.08
CA GLN A 101 10.94 -2.53 -4.02
C GLN A 101 11.71 -3.85 -3.93
N ILE A 102 11.54 -4.58 -2.84
CA ILE A 102 12.22 -5.87 -2.58
C ILE A 102 11.28 -7.08 -2.78
N GLY A 103 9.98 -6.85 -2.94
CA GLY A 103 9.02 -7.93 -3.11
C GLY A 103 7.63 -7.46 -3.53
N LYS A 104 6.83 -8.45 -3.98
CA LYS A 104 5.42 -8.29 -4.33
C LYS A 104 4.62 -9.48 -3.81
N LEU A 105 3.39 -9.23 -3.39
CA LEU A 105 2.52 -10.26 -2.87
C LEU A 105 2.18 -11.26 -3.96
N LYS A 106 2.38 -12.56 -3.71
CA LYS A 106 1.96 -13.61 -4.62
C LYS A 106 0.62 -14.18 -4.15
N LYS A 107 -0.16 -14.72 -5.08
CA LYS A 107 -1.42 -15.40 -4.74
C LYS A 107 -1.23 -16.57 -3.78
N SER A 108 -0.07 -17.24 -3.82
CA SER A 108 0.31 -18.32 -2.90
C SER A 108 0.45 -17.87 -1.46
N ASP A 109 0.72 -16.59 -1.24
CA ASP A 109 1.04 -16.03 0.08
C ASP A 109 -0.25 -15.50 0.77
N ILE A 110 -1.37 -15.50 0.04
CA ILE A 110 -2.69 -15.09 0.52
C ILE A 110 -3.38 -16.29 1.16
N LYS A 111 -3.61 -16.21 2.47
CA LYS A 111 -4.37 -17.21 3.23
C LYS A 111 -5.85 -16.86 3.16
N ASP A 112 -6.69 -17.83 2.84
CA ASP A 112 -8.15 -17.68 2.77
C ASP A 112 -8.79 -18.60 3.81
N GLN A 113 -9.46 -18.00 4.79
CA GLN A 113 -9.94 -18.67 5.99
C GLN A 113 -11.42 -18.35 6.21
N ALA A 114 -12.17 -19.31 6.74
CA ALA A 114 -13.55 -19.07 7.15
C ALA A 114 -13.58 -18.17 8.40
N ALA A 115 -14.47 -17.17 8.40
CA ALA A 115 -14.75 -16.38 9.58
C ALA A 115 -15.85 -17.10 10.37
N PHE A 116 -15.44 -17.89 11.36
CA PHE A 116 -16.35 -18.61 12.25
C PHE A 116 -16.51 -17.82 13.56
N ASP A 117 -17.75 -17.56 13.94
CA ASP A 117 -18.13 -16.77 15.12
C ASP A 117 -18.37 -17.63 16.38
N GLY A 118 -18.23 -18.95 16.28
CA GLY A 118 -18.45 -19.87 17.40
C GLY A 118 -19.90 -20.33 17.59
N VAL A 119 -20.86 -19.75 16.85
CA VAL A 119 -22.30 -19.93 17.11
C VAL A 119 -23.07 -20.31 15.84
N SER A 120 -22.67 -19.79 14.68
CA SER A 120 -23.36 -19.98 13.42
C SER A 120 -23.02 -21.33 12.78
N PHE A 121 -24.01 -22.21 12.61
CA PHE A 121 -23.84 -23.50 11.92
C PHE A 121 -23.53 -23.37 10.43
N VAL A 122 -23.93 -22.26 9.79
CA VAL A 122 -23.65 -21.94 8.40
C VAL A 122 -23.26 -20.47 8.31
N SER A 123 -22.04 -20.20 7.83
CA SER A 123 -21.55 -18.84 7.58
C SER A 123 -20.84 -18.81 6.24
N ASP A 124 -21.20 -17.82 5.41
CA ASP A 124 -20.51 -17.51 4.16
C ASP A 124 -19.38 -16.49 4.37
N ALA A 125 -19.20 -16.00 5.61
CA ALA A 125 -18.16 -15.03 5.94
C ALA A 125 -16.79 -15.68 5.92
N ARG A 126 -15.85 -15.02 5.25
CA ARG A 126 -14.47 -15.45 5.08
C ARG A 126 -13.55 -14.25 5.25
N TYR A 127 -12.27 -14.49 5.43
CA TYR A 127 -11.27 -13.43 5.36
C TYR A 127 -10.06 -13.90 4.58
N LYS A 128 -9.46 -12.97 3.82
CA LYS A 128 -8.16 -13.14 3.21
C LYS A 128 -7.14 -12.40 4.04
N SER A 129 -6.05 -13.07 4.44
CA SER A 129 -4.91 -12.43 5.07
C SER A 129 -3.62 -12.62 4.27
N ALA A 130 -2.76 -11.61 4.31
CA ALA A 130 -1.50 -11.57 3.60
C ALA A 130 -0.48 -10.73 4.39
N GLY A 131 0.78 -11.11 4.31
CA GLY A 131 1.89 -10.40 4.94
C GLY A 131 3.21 -10.77 4.28
N PHE A 132 4.20 -9.88 4.40
CA PHE A 132 5.51 -10.07 3.76
C PHE A 132 6.57 -10.71 4.67
N GLY A 133 6.38 -10.71 6.00
CA GLY A 133 7.32 -11.29 6.95
C GLY A 133 8.74 -10.73 6.79
N ALA A 134 8.89 -9.40 6.90
CA ALA A 134 10.17 -8.74 6.66
C ALA A 134 11.19 -9.07 7.76
N SER A 135 12.44 -9.38 7.39
CA SER A 135 13.50 -9.68 8.35
C SER A 135 14.21 -8.44 8.91
N THR A 136 14.00 -7.27 8.29
CA THR A 136 14.81 -6.07 8.52
C THR A 136 13.92 -4.84 8.61
N TYR A 137 14.20 -3.99 9.58
CA TYR A 137 13.50 -2.73 9.81
C TYR A 137 14.42 -1.53 9.52
N PRO A 138 13.87 -0.37 9.12
CA PRO A 138 12.48 -0.16 8.75
C PRO A 138 12.16 -0.70 7.34
N TYR A 139 10.90 -1.03 7.09
CA TYR A 139 10.40 -1.41 5.76
C TYR A 139 9.03 -0.78 5.51
N THR A 140 8.62 -0.67 4.25
CA THR A 140 7.30 -0.13 3.86
C THR A 140 6.47 -1.17 3.11
N VAL A 141 5.18 -1.28 3.42
CA VAL A 141 4.20 -2.14 2.72
C VAL A 141 2.92 -1.41 2.37
#